data_AF-A0A2D8HKB7-F1
#
_entry.id   AF-A0A2D8HKB7-F1
#
_cell.length_a   1.000
_cell.length_b   1.000
_cell.length_c   1.000
_cell.angle_alpha   90.00
_cell.angle_beta   90.00
_cell.angle_gamma   90.00
#
_symmetry.space_group_name_H-M   'P 1'
#
loop_
_entity.id
_entity.type
_entity.pdbx_description
1 polymer ?
#
loop_
_entity_poly.entity_id
_entity_poly.type
_entity_poly.pdbx_seq_one_letter_code
_entity_poly.pdbx_strand_id
1 'polypeptide(L)'
;MVENIEEKPDGGLDAASLSRIRVRRPKGMDNTPRKAKSGDITDRLQALADELEASRPDMPRNGMDTPAADTPPARSAMSAQGKSAVAARKPLKQRKATLKQVIEPEISHGTARPEESSAPVVPLPPRRPNRARRAVSGWQKKIPTPDILSYWMGIRNDKRYPDWRSLDAGMIGRYWPNCTLVHCDHTGGRLQIENRFVTAVRQATDGGNPERNINPDVEFSPMVVDWVLRLAREVANTGKPTHGTEFFPASFDEVTLRLIALPLSEDQVNIDHVLCYVQKLD
;
A
#
# COMPACT_ATOMS: atom_id res chain seq x y z
N MET A 1 50.81 2.83 19.49
CA MET A 1 50.27 1.95 20.55
C MET A 1 49.05 2.66 21.10
N VAL A 2 47.86 2.25 20.66
CA VAL A 2 46.58 2.79 21.11
C VAL A 2 45.79 1.59 21.62
N GLU A 3 45.37 1.67 22.87
CA GLU A 3 44.73 0.61 23.63
C GLU A 3 43.29 0.39 23.15
N ASN A 4 42.96 -0.87 22.85
CA ASN A 4 41.60 -1.33 22.55
C ASN A 4 40.77 -1.34 23.85
N ILE A 5 39.72 -0.54 23.90
CA ILE A 5 38.67 -0.64 24.93
C ILE A 5 37.56 -1.52 24.35
N GLU A 6 37.56 -2.77 24.82
CA GLU A 6 36.57 -3.79 24.55
C GLU A 6 35.40 -3.61 25.54
N GLU A 7 34.31 -2.96 25.09
CA GLU A 7 33.10 -2.79 25.89
C GLU A 7 32.08 -3.90 25.54
N LYS A 8 31.91 -4.85 26.47
CA LYS A 8 30.84 -5.85 26.47
C LYS A 8 29.56 -5.24 27.07
N PRO A 9 28.42 -5.26 26.37
CA PRO A 9 27.13 -5.12 27.04
C PRO A 9 26.59 -6.49 27.45
N ASP A 10 26.90 -6.90 28.68
CA ASP A 10 26.13 -7.91 29.42
C ASP A 10 24.84 -7.25 29.94
N GLY A 11 23.79 -7.29 29.12
CA GLY A 11 22.44 -6.83 29.47
C GLY A 11 21.47 -7.99 29.53
N GLY A 12 21.44 -8.70 30.67
CA GLY A 12 20.47 -9.74 30.97
C GLY A 12 19.05 -9.15 31.05
N LEU A 13 18.18 -9.58 30.13
CA LEU A 13 16.75 -9.30 30.21
C LEU A 13 16.07 -10.48 30.92
N ASP A 14 15.69 -10.22 32.17
CA ASP A 14 14.87 -11.09 33.01
C ASP A 14 13.55 -11.45 32.32
N ALA A 15 13.47 -12.68 31.82
CA ALA A 15 12.23 -13.33 31.41
C ALA A 15 11.45 -13.80 32.66
N ALA A 16 10.91 -12.86 33.44
CA ALA A 16 10.07 -13.18 34.59
C ALA A 16 8.60 -12.79 34.36
N SER A 17 7.75 -13.82 34.38
CA SER A 17 6.36 -13.77 34.87
C SER A 17 5.28 -13.14 34.00
N LEU A 18 4.98 -13.79 32.86
CA LEU A 18 3.61 -13.75 32.32
C LEU A 18 2.73 -14.74 33.11
N SER A 19 2.19 -14.20 34.20
CA SER A 19 1.18 -14.84 35.03
C SER A 19 -0.04 -15.25 34.20
N ARG A 20 -0.34 -16.55 34.24
CA ARG A 20 -1.50 -17.24 33.65
C ARG A 20 -2.81 -16.45 33.80
N ILE A 21 -3.25 -15.79 32.72
CA ILE A 21 -4.62 -15.31 32.59
C ILE A 21 -5.51 -16.52 32.26
N ARG A 22 -6.18 -17.07 33.28
CA ARG A 22 -7.23 -18.08 33.12
C ARG A 22 -8.54 -17.40 32.72
N VAL A 23 -8.80 -17.32 31.41
CA VAL A 23 -10.12 -16.96 30.88
C VAL A 23 -11.12 -18.06 31.25
N ARG A 24 -12.02 -17.75 32.18
CA ARG A 24 -13.16 -18.62 32.52
C ARG A 24 -14.10 -18.65 31.32
N ARG A 25 -14.20 -19.80 30.64
CA ARG A 25 -15.23 -20.06 29.63
C ARG A 25 -16.61 -20.14 30.31
N PRO A 26 -17.64 -19.45 29.80
CA PRO A 26 -19.01 -19.66 30.24
C PRO A 26 -19.45 -21.08 29.92
N LYS A 27 -20.04 -21.72 30.93
CA LYS A 27 -20.57 -23.09 30.91
C LYS A 27 -22.05 -23.00 30.56
N GLY A 28 -22.44 -23.64 29.47
CA GLY A 28 -23.83 -23.97 29.18
C GLY A 28 -24.38 -23.35 27.91
N MET A 29 -24.43 -24.16 26.85
CA MET A 29 -25.57 -24.31 25.94
C MET A 29 -25.28 -25.53 25.06
N ASP A 30 -25.67 -26.69 25.58
CA ASP A 30 -25.67 -27.96 24.88
C ASP A 30 -26.81 -27.97 23.84
N ASN A 31 -26.49 -27.65 22.58
CA ASN A 31 -27.11 -28.29 21.43
C ASN A 31 -26.33 -27.95 20.16
N THR A 32 -25.31 -28.74 19.85
CA THR A 32 -24.70 -28.72 18.51
C THR A 32 -24.53 -30.15 18.00
N PRO A 33 -24.90 -30.40 16.73
CA PRO A 33 -24.86 -31.73 16.13
C PRO A 33 -23.44 -32.29 16.10
N ARG A 34 -23.39 -33.62 16.20
CA ARG A 34 -22.21 -34.46 16.40
C ARG A 34 -21.06 -34.10 15.44
N LYS A 35 -19.85 -33.99 16.01
CA LYS A 35 -18.57 -33.94 15.29
C LYS A 35 -18.52 -35.02 14.20
N ALA A 36 -18.66 -34.62 12.95
CA ALA A 36 -18.19 -35.41 11.83
C ALA A 36 -16.66 -35.51 11.94
N LYS A 37 -16.17 -36.73 12.15
CA LYS A 37 -14.75 -37.09 12.00
C LYS A 37 -14.26 -36.54 10.66
N SER A 38 -12.99 -36.14 10.62
CA SER A 38 -12.25 -35.65 9.46
C SER A 38 -12.35 -36.61 8.27
N GLY A 39 -13.50 -36.58 7.59
CA GLY A 39 -13.71 -37.04 6.23
C GLY A 39 -13.34 -35.90 5.29
N ASP A 40 -12.96 -36.32 4.10
CA ASP A 40 -12.42 -35.55 3.00
C ASP A 40 -13.03 -34.14 2.86
N ILE A 41 -12.23 -33.14 2.50
CA ILE A 41 -12.70 -31.76 2.30
C ILE A 41 -13.86 -31.72 1.28
N THR A 42 -13.85 -32.68 0.34
CA THR A 42 -14.88 -32.95 -0.66
C THR A 42 -16.27 -33.20 -0.02
N ASP A 43 -16.35 -33.99 1.05
CA ASP A 43 -17.63 -34.28 1.73
C ASP A 43 -18.19 -33.04 2.43
N ARG A 44 -17.31 -32.18 2.97
CA ARG A 44 -17.72 -30.92 3.60
C ARG A 44 -18.27 -29.92 2.59
N LEU A 45 -17.67 -29.85 1.39
CA LEU A 45 -18.15 -28.99 0.32
C LEU A 45 -19.50 -29.48 -0.23
N GLN A 46 -19.68 -30.80 -0.36
CA GLN A 46 -20.96 -31.37 -0.77
C GLN A 46 -22.07 -31.08 0.26
N ALA A 47 -21.79 -31.26 1.55
CA ALA A 47 -22.77 -30.97 2.60
C ALA A 47 -23.19 -29.48 2.64
N LEU A 48 -22.26 -28.56 2.38
CA LEU A 48 -22.58 -27.13 2.29
C LEU A 48 -23.39 -26.77 1.04
N ALA A 49 -23.19 -27.48 -0.07
CA ALA A 49 -24.00 -27.29 -1.28
C ALA A 49 -25.45 -27.72 -1.04
N ASP A 50 -25.65 -28.88 -0.41
CA ASP A 50 -26.97 -29.42 -0.09
C ASP A 50 -27.73 -28.50 0.91
N GLU A 51 -27.03 -27.92 1.89
CA GLU A 51 -27.62 -26.98 2.86
C GLU A 51 -28.05 -25.65 2.21
N LEU A 52 -27.29 -25.16 1.21
CA LEU A 52 -27.63 -23.97 0.42
C LEU A 52 -28.86 -24.19 -0.48
N GLU A 53 -29.03 -25.38 -1.05
CA GLU A 53 -30.24 -25.71 -1.81
C GLU A 53 -31.46 -25.85 -0.89
N ALA A 54 -31.30 -26.47 0.28
CA ALA A 54 -32.39 -26.62 1.25
C ALA A 54 -32.81 -25.29 1.89
N SER A 55 -31.91 -24.32 2.02
CA SER A 55 -32.20 -23.01 2.60
C SER A 55 -32.72 -21.99 1.57
N ARG A 56 -32.90 -22.40 0.31
CA ARG A 56 -33.46 -21.52 -0.72
C ARG A 56 -34.95 -21.30 -0.42
N PRO A 57 -35.38 -20.10 -0.01
CA PRO A 57 -36.78 -19.85 0.26
C PRO A 57 -37.57 -20.01 -1.05
N ASP A 58 -38.64 -20.80 -0.98
CA ASP A 58 -39.60 -20.98 -2.07
C ASP A 58 -40.29 -19.64 -2.32
N MET A 59 -39.66 -18.80 -3.14
CA MET A 59 -40.21 -17.52 -3.53
C MET A 59 -41.40 -17.79 -4.46
N PRO A 60 -42.61 -17.33 -4.12
CA PRO A 60 -43.77 -17.52 -4.96
C PRO A 60 -43.47 -16.92 -6.33
N ARG A 61 -43.50 -17.78 -7.35
CA ARG A 61 -43.51 -17.42 -8.76
C ARG A 61 -44.74 -16.55 -8.98
N ASN A 62 -44.57 -15.24 -8.86
CA ASN A 62 -45.58 -14.28 -9.29
C ASN A 62 -45.67 -14.39 -10.81
N GLY A 63 -46.74 -15.07 -11.25
CA GLY A 63 -47.14 -15.12 -12.65
C GLY A 63 -47.49 -13.71 -13.09
N MET A 64 -46.60 -13.12 -13.89
CA MET A 64 -46.94 -12.00 -14.74
C MET A 64 -46.86 -12.52 -16.17
N ASP A 65 -48.01 -13.03 -16.61
CA ASP A 65 -48.28 -13.38 -17.99
C ASP A 65 -47.93 -12.19 -18.89
N THR A 66 -46.84 -12.32 -19.62
CA THR A 66 -46.49 -11.39 -20.70
C THR A 66 -46.87 -12.11 -21.99
N PRO A 67 -47.78 -11.54 -22.81
CA PRO A 67 -48.26 -12.21 -24.01
C PRO A 67 -47.16 -12.29 -25.08
N ALA A 68 -47.19 -13.42 -25.76
CA ALA A 68 -46.27 -13.89 -26.79
C ALA A 68 -46.04 -12.86 -27.92
N ALA A 69 -44.78 -12.61 -28.23
CA ALA A 69 -44.36 -12.16 -29.55
C ALA A 69 -43.52 -13.27 -30.18
N ASP A 70 -44.04 -13.79 -31.30
CA ASP A 70 -43.45 -14.78 -32.18
C ASP A 70 -41.96 -14.55 -32.43
N THR A 71 -41.15 -15.58 -32.20
CA THR A 71 -39.81 -15.68 -32.80
C THR A 71 -39.61 -17.11 -33.32
N PRO A 72 -39.28 -17.29 -34.61
CA PRO A 72 -39.26 -18.58 -35.28
C PRO A 72 -38.05 -19.47 -34.90
N PRO A 73 -38.12 -20.78 -35.21
CA PRO A 73 -37.35 -21.80 -34.52
C PRO A 73 -35.99 -22.11 -35.15
N ALA A 74 -35.11 -22.56 -34.26
CA ALA A 74 -34.19 -23.68 -34.41
C ALA A 74 -33.24 -23.71 -35.63
N ARG A 75 -31.95 -23.50 -35.34
CA ARG A 75 -30.89 -24.36 -35.90
C ARG A 75 -30.04 -24.95 -34.77
N SER A 76 -30.36 -26.19 -34.45
CA SER A 76 -29.45 -27.15 -33.81
C SER A 76 -28.27 -27.40 -34.74
N ALA A 77 -27.05 -27.28 -34.22
CA ALA A 77 -25.90 -28.02 -34.75
C ALA A 77 -24.87 -28.26 -33.63
N MET A 78 -24.82 -29.52 -33.19
CA MET A 78 -23.61 -30.34 -33.00
C MET A 78 -22.51 -29.78 -32.07
N SER A 79 -22.37 -30.33 -30.86
CA SER A 79 -21.49 -31.50 -30.60
C SER A 79 -20.03 -31.28 -30.98
N ALA A 80 -19.19 -31.00 -29.98
CA ALA A 80 -17.79 -31.41 -29.97
C ALA A 80 -17.27 -31.46 -28.52
N GLN A 81 -17.38 -32.64 -27.91
CA GLN A 81 -16.56 -33.03 -26.76
C GLN A 81 -15.09 -33.07 -27.19
N GLY A 82 -14.36 -31.99 -26.94
CA GLY A 82 -12.90 -31.95 -27.04
C GLY A 82 -12.27 -32.61 -25.81
N LYS A 83 -11.87 -33.87 -25.96
CA LYS A 83 -10.95 -34.56 -25.05
C LYS A 83 -9.62 -33.81 -25.04
N SER A 84 -9.35 -33.04 -23.98
CA SER A 84 -8.04 -32.43 -23.79
C SER A 84 -7.09 -33.45 -23.17
N ALA A 85 -6.14 -33.91 -23.97
CA ALA A 85 -5.13 -34.89 -23.60
C ALA A 85 -4.18 -34.33 -22.53
N VAL A 86 -3.98 -35.13 -21.49
CA VAL A 86 -2.95 -34.97 -20.47
C VAL A 86 -1.59 -35.07 -21.14
N ALA A 87 -0.99 -33.91 -21.45
CA ALA A 87 0.39 -33.83 -21.90
C ALA A 87 1.32 -33.80 -20.68
N ALA A 88 1.95 -34.95 -20.41
CA ALA A 88 3.03 -35.11 -19.45
C ALA A 88 4.17 -34.11 -19.73
N ARG A 89 4.26 -33.06 -18.91
CA ARG A 89 5.40 -32.13 -18.91
C ARG A 89 6.58 -32.78 -18.19
N LYS A 90 7.64 -33.03 -18.96
CA LYS A 90 8.95 -33.51 -18.49
C LYS A 90 9.55 -32.53 -17.47
N PRO A 91 10.27 -33.01 -16.43
CA PRO A 91 10.94 -32.16 -15.46
C PRO A 91 12.11 -31.41 -16.11
N LEU A 92 12.07 -30.07 -16.05
CA LEU A 92 13.15 -29.21 -16.49
C LEU A 92 14.34 -29.34 -15.51
N LYS A 93 15.47 -29.82 -16.02
CA LYS A 93 16.76 -29.86 -15.35
C LYS A 93 17.11 -28.47 -14.80
N GLN A 94 17.16 -28.35 -13.46
CA GLN A 94 17.73 -27.21 -12.77
C GLN A 94 19.22 -27.07 -13.14
N ARG A 95 19.55 -26.06 -13.96
CA ARG A 95 20.93 -25.60 -14.09
C ARG A 95 21.24 -24.75 -12.87
N LYS A 96 22.02 -25.31 -11.95
CA LYS A 96 22.73 -24.55 -10.91
C LYS A 96 23.68 -23.58 -11.62
N ALA A 97 23.34 -22.30 -11.65
CA ALA A 97 24.26 -21.24 -12.03
C ALA A 97 25.03 -20.83 -10.78
N THR A 98 26.25 -21.35 -10.66
CA THR A 98 27.26 -20.94 -9.69
C THR A 98 27.69 -19.51 -10.01
N LEU A 99 27.13 -18.51 -9.33
CA LEU A 99 27.61 -17.15 -9.42
C LEU A 99 28.83 -17.00 -8.50
N LYS A 100 30.00 -16.89 -9.13
CA LYS A 100 31.27 -16.61 -8.49
C LYS A 100 31.26 -15.20 -7.87
N GLN A 101 31.71 -15.14 -6.62
CA GLN A 101 32.25 -13.95 -5.96
C GLN A 101 33.25 -13.25 -6.87
N VAL A 102 33.17 -11.92 -7.04
CA VAL A 102 34.35 -11.08 -7.23
C VAL A 102 34.01 -9.61 -6.86
N ILE A 103 34.97 -8.97 -6.18
CA ILE A 103 35.24 -7.51 -6.07
C ILE A 103 34.51 -6.75 -4.95
N GLU A 104 35.11 -6.88 -3.78
CA GLU A 104 35.39 -5.81 -2.82
C GLU A 104 36.23 -4.68 -3.48
N PRO A 105 35.86 -3.41 -3.32
CA PRO A 105 36.84 -2.33 -3.35
C PRO A 105 36.98 -1.69 -1.97
N GLU A 106 38.18 -1.83 -1.41
CA GLU A 106 38.73 -0.95 -0.38
C GLU A 106 38.53 0.51 -0.81
N ILE A 107 37.85 1.31 0.03
CA ILE A 107 37.98 2.76 -0.01
C ILE A 107 38.78 3.17 1.21
N SER A 108 40.04 3.41 0.88
CA SER A 108 41.12 4.04 1.62
C SER A 108 40.71 5.21 2.52
N HIS A 109 41.32 5.19 3.70
CA HIS A 109 41.52 6.26 4.64
C HIS A 109 41.75 7.65 4.01
N GLY A 110 40.98 8.64 4.47
CA GLY A 110 41.21 10.06 4.25
C GLY A 110 41.21 10.81 5.59
N THR A 111 42.29 10.65 6.34
CA THR A 111 42.62 11.44 7.54
C THR A 111 43.11 12.82 7.10
N ALA A 112 42.35 13.88 7.40
CA ALA A 112 42.86 15.26 7.38
C ALA A 112 42.08 16.15 8.36
N ARG A 113 42.55 16.15 9.62
CA ARG A 113 42.62 17.32 10.52
C ARG A 113 43.78 18.18 9.97
N PRO A 114 43.76 19.53 9.94
CA PRO A 114 43.82 20.33 11.18
C PRO A 114 43.32 21.80 11.14
N GLU A 115 43.39 22.40 12.33
CA GLU A 115 43.59 23.84 12.64
C GLU A 115 42.37 24.74 12.88
N GLU A 116 42.09 24.88 14.19
CA GLU A 116 41.98 26.15 14.90
C GLU A 116 42.53 27.36 14.14
N SER A 117 41.64 28.29 13.81
CA SER A 117 42.01 29.68 13.54
C SER A 117 41.30 30.57 14.57
N SER A 118 42.05 30.91 15.61
CA SER A 118 41.75 31.93 16.60
C SER A 118 41.98 33.31 15.97
N ALA A 119 40.89 33.95 15.54
CA ALA A 119 40.94 35.34 15.09
C ALA A 119 40.67 36.31 16.27
N PRO A 120 41.41 37.43 16.33
CA PRO A 120 41.42 38.37 17.46
C PRO A 120 40.14 39.19 17.57
N VAL A 121 39.76 39.44 18.83
CA VAL A 121 38.70 40.37 19.26
C VAL A 121 39.02 41.79 18.76
N VAL A 122 38.30 42.24 17.74
CA VAL A 122 38.35 43.62 17.24
C VAL A 122 37.37 44.49 18.04
N PRO A 123 37.79 45.65 18.57
CA PRO A 123 36.93 46.54 19.35
C PRO A 123 35.81 47.16 18.49
N LEU A 124 34.59 47.07 19.00
CA LEU A 124 33.35 47.60 18.41
C LEU A 124 33.41 49.14 18.26
N PRO A 125 33.18 49.69 17.05
CA PRO A 125 32.93 51.11 16.85
C PRO A 125 31.50 51.53 17.30
N PRO A 126 31.28 52.84 17.55
CA PRO A 126 30.12 53.37 18.25
C PRO A 126 28.79 53.22 17.49
N ARG A 127 27.74 53.03 18.29
CA ARG A 127 26.31 53.07 17.94
C ARG A 127 26.01 54.12 16.87
N ARG A 128 25.62 53.67 15.67
CA ARG A 128 24.86 54.49 14.71
C ARG A 128 23.36 54.38 15.04
N PRO A 129 22.64 55.49 15.26
CA PRO A 129 21.18 55.51 15.28
C PRO A 129 20.65 55.40 13.84
N ASN A 130 19.40 54.95 13.67
CA ASN A 130 18.70 54.83 12.39
C ASN A 130 19.22 53.80 11.39
N ARG A 131 19.08 52.52 11.75
CA ARG A 131 18.81 51.49 10.74
C ARG A 131 17.30 51.37 10.63
N ALA A 132 16.72 52.09 9.66
CA ALA A 132 15.37 51.83 9.20
C ALA A 132 15.25 50.30 9.00
N ARG A 133 14.52 49.65 9.92
CA ARG A 133 14.06 48.28 9.73
C ARG A 133 13.22 48.35 8.46
N ARG A 134 13.83 48.08 7.31
CA ARG A 134 13.08 47.59 6.15
C ARG A 134 12.42 46.34 6.68
N ALA A 135 11.17 46.48 7.08
CA ALA A 135 10.22 45.39 7.16
C ALA A 135 10.13 44.85 5.74
N VAL A 136 11.15 44.09 5.32
CA VAL A 136 10.98 43.05 4.33
C VAL A 136 10.28 41.94 5.10
N SER A 137 9.04 42.21 5.49
CA SER A 137 8.01 41.18 5.53
C SER A 137 7.99 40.67 4.10
N GLY A 138 8.94 39.78 3.80
CA GLY A 138 8.93 38.97 2.60
C GLY A 138 7.71 38.09 2.78
N TRP A 139 6.58 38.58 2.26
CA TRP A 139 5.42 37.78 1.93
C TRP A 139 5.91 36.76 0.91
N GLN A 140 6.64 35.74 1.38
CA GLN A 140 6.93 34.56 0.61
C GLN A 140 5.56 33.95 0.38
N LYS A 141 5.00 34.23 -0.80
CA LYS A 141 3.78 33.61 -1.27
C LYS A 141 4.06 32.12 -1.22
N LYS A 142 3.54 31.45 -0.19
CA LYS A 142 3.57 29.99 -0.10
C LYS A 142 2.93 29.53 -1.40
N ILE A 143 3.73 28.94 -2.28
CA ILE A 143 3.22 28.38 -3.53
C ILE A 143 2.18 27.36 -3.06
N PRO A 144 0.89 27.53 -3.40
CA PRO A 144 -0.14 26.63 -2.95
C PRO A 144 0.24 25.22 -3.41
N THR A 145 0.38 24.31 -2.45
CA THR A 145 0.62 22.90 -2.78
C THR A 145 -0.58 22.44 -3.60
N PRO A 146 -0.37 21.90 -4.81
CA PRO A 146 -1.48 21.40 -5.61
C PRO A 146 -2.24 20.31 -4.84
N ASP A 147 -3.53 20.22 -5.08
CA ASP A 147 -4.36 19.13 -4.56
C ASP A 147 -4.17 17.88 -5.45
N ILE A 148 -4.02 16.71 -4.82
CA ILE A 148 -3.84 15.43 -5.53
C ILE A 148 -5.03 15.11 -6.43
N LEU A 149 -6.24 15.51 -6.02
CA LEU A 149 -7.45 15.34 -6.85
C LEU A 149 -7.38 16.21 -8.10
N SER A 150 -6.88 17.44 -7.97
CA SER A 150 -6.70 18.34 -9.11
C SER A 150 -5.66 17.80 -10.10
N TYR A 151 -4.58 17.21 -9.60
CA TYR A 151 -3.61 16.51 -10.42
C TYR A 151 -4.21 15.31 -11.16
N TRP A 152 -4.94 14.45 -10.45
CA TRP A 152 -5.62 13.30 -11.04
C TRP A 152 -6.65 13.69 -12.11
N MET A 153 -7.43 14.74 -11.86
CA MET A 153 -8.35 15.32 -12.85
C MET A 153 -7.61 15.87 -14.07
N GLY A 154 -6.44 16.47 -13.87
CA GLY A 154 -5.60 17.01 -14.95
C GLY A 154 -5.06 15.93 -15.88
N ILE A 155 -4.53 14.82 -15.33
CA ILE A 155 -4.01 13.72 -16.17
C ILE A 155 -5.12 12.92 -16.87
N ARG A 156 -6.37 13.02 -16.38
CA ARG A 156 -7.52 12.31 -16.95
C ARG A 156 -7.83 12.75 -18.40
N ASN A 157 -7.59 14.01 -18.77
CA ASN A 157 -7.74 14.53 -20.14
C ASN A 157 -8.99 14.02 -20.88
N ASP A 158 -10.19 14.29 -20.33
CA ASP A 158 -11.51 13.85 -20.82
C ASP A 158 -11.79 12.33 -20.84
N LYS A 159 -10.82 11.48 -20.49
CA LYS A 159 -11.03 10.04 -20.33
C LYS A 159 -11.91 9.74 -19.12
N ARG A 160 -12.38 8.50 -18.99
CA ARG A 160 -13.13 8.07 -17.80
C ARG A 160 -12.21 7.95 -16.59
N TYR A 161 -11.04 7.35 -16.79
CA TYR A 161 -9.98 7.21 -15.80
C TYR A 161 -8.63 7.56 -16.44
N PRO A 162 -7.65 8.07 -15.68
CA PRO A 162 -6.30 8.21 -16.20
C PRO A 162 -5.63 6.85 -16.35
N ASP A 163 -4.67 6.78 -17.27
CA ASP A 163 -3.74 5.66 -17.39
C ASP A 163 -2.67 5.77 -16.30
N TRP A 164 -2.34 4.66 -15.63
CA TRP A 164 -1.28 4.64 -14.61
C TRP A 164 0.09 5.05 -15.17
N ARG A 165 0.35 4.82 -16.47
CA ARG A 165 1.60 5.26 -17.11
C ARG A 165 1.72 6.77 -17.28
N SER A 166 0.59 7.50 -17.19
CA SER A 166 0.58 8.96 -17.25
C SER A 166 0.97 9.62 -15.92
N LEU A 167 1.16 8.83 -14.86
CA LEU A 167 1.63 9.32 -13.57
C LEU A 167 3.08 9.81 -13.66
N ASP A 168 3.31 11.02 -13.18
CA ASP A 168 4.63 11.63 -13.06
C ASP A 168 5.11 11.43 -11.62
N ALA A 169 5.93 10.40 -11.43
CA ALA A 169 6.53 10.09 -10.13
C ALA A 169 7.37 11.26 -9.57
N GLY A 170 7.95 12.10 -10.45
CA GLY A 170 8.70 13.29 -10.10
C GLY A 170 7.82 14.35 -9.44
N MET A 171 6.70 14.66 -10.09
CA MET A 171 5.70 15.59 -9.55
C MET A 171 5.07 15.05 -8.26
N ILE A 172 4.73 13.76 -8.25
CA ILE A 172 4.12 13.10 -7.09
C ILE A 172 5.08 13.09 -5.89
N GLY A 173 6.35 12.69 -6.05
CA GLY A 173 7.33 12.73 -4.96
C GLY A 173 7.53 14.14 -4.39
N ARG A 174 7.44 15.17 -5.24
CA ARG A 174 7.65 16.56 -4.82
C ARG A 174 6.51 17.14 -3.98
N TYR A 175 5.27 16.71 -4.20
CA TYR A 175 4.08 17.28 -3.56
C TYR A 175 3.33 16.30 -2.64
N TRP A 176 3.38 15.00 -2.93
CA TRP A 176 2.67 13.92 -2.24
C TRP A 176 3.58 12.69 -2.08
N PRO A 177 4.66 12.79 -1.27
CA PRO A 177 5.67 11.73 -1.11
C PRO A 177 5.12 10.42 -0.52
N ASN A 178 3.98 10.47 0.16
CA ASN A 178 3.30 9.32 0.78
C ASN A 178 2.31 8.63 -0.18
N CYS A 179 2.56 8.72 -1.48
CA CYS A 179 1.79 8.02 -2.50
C CYS A 179 2.29 6.59 -2.72
N THR A 180 1.37 5.65 -2.80
CA THR A 180 1.61 4.26 -3.21
C THR A 180 0.70 3.91 -4.38
N LEU A 181 1.17 2.99 -5.23
CA LEU A 181 0.40 2.49 -6.37
C LEU A 181 0.07 1.03 -6.11
N VAL A 182 -1.21 0.67 -6.22
CA VAL A 182 -1.71 -0.68 -5.98
C VAL A 182 -2.17 -1.28 -7.31
N HIS A 183 -1.51 -2.34 -7.76
CA HIS A 183 -1.92 -3.14 -8.90
C HIS A 183 -3.05 -4.11 -8.49
N CYS A 184 -4.11 -4.14 -9.28
CA CYS A 184 -5.34 -4.87 -9.05
C CYS A 184 -5.44 -6.05 -10.02
N ASP A 185 -4.99 -7.24 -9.62
CA ASP A 185 -5.15 -8.44 -10.43
C ASP A 185 -6.58 -8.98 -10.29
N HIS A 186 -7.41 -8.70 -11.29
CA HIS A 186 -8.79 -9.18 -11.35
C HIS A 186 -8.90 -10.69 -11.49
N THR A 187 -7.90 -11.35 -12.06
CA THR A 187 -7.94 -12.81 -12.27
C THR A 187 -7.67 -13.57 -10.97
N GLY A 188 -6.75 -13.06 -10.15
CA GLY A 188 -6.40 -13.65 -8.87
C GLY A 188 -7.15 -13.06 -7.66
N GLY A 189 -7.86 -11.95 -7.84
CA GLY A 189 -8.39 -11.14 -6.73
C GLY A 189 -7.30 -10.62 -5.80
N ARG A 190 -6.06 -10.52 -6.30
CA ARG A 190 -4.88 -10.15 -5.51
C ARG A 190 -4.57 -8.68 -5.74
N LEU A 191 -4.27 -7.99 -4.64
CA LEU A 191 -3.78 -6.62 -4.65
C LEU A 191 -2.29 -6.64 -4.33
N GLN A 192 -1.50 -5.91 -5.10
CA GLN A 192 -0.05 -5.83 -4.90
C GLN A 192 0.41 -4.38 -4.95
N ILE A 193 1.25 -3.98 -4.01
CA ILE A 193 1.88 -2.66 -4.06
C ILE A 193 3.01 -2.68 -5.10
N GLU A 194 2.98 -1.72 -6.01
CA GLU A 194 3.98 -1.58 -7.05
C GLU A 194 5.24 -0.88 -6.50
N ASN A 195 6.16 -1.69 -5.99
CA ASN A 195 7.39 -1.20 -5.36
C ASN A 195 8.24 -0.31 -6.28
N ARG A 196 8.20 -0.53 -7.61
CA ARG A 196 8.94 0.30 -8.58
C ARG A 196 8.48 1.76 -8.54
N PHE A 197 7.16 1.97 -8.52
CA PHE A 197 6.59 3.31 -8.41
C PHE A 197 6.97 3.96 -7.08
N VAL A 198 6.85 3.23 -5.96
CA VAL A 198 7.23 3.74 -4.63
C VAL A 198 8.71 4.14 -4.59
N THR A 199 9.62 3.36 -5.18
CA THR A 199 11.03 3.72 -5.28
C THR A 199 11.25 4.97 -6.11
N ALA A 200 10.56 5.11 -7.25
CA ALA A 200 10.68 6.30 -8.11
C ALA A 200 10.17 7.58 -7.41
N VAL A 201 9.05 7.50 -6.68
CA VAL A 201 8.52 8.59 -5.87
C VAL A 201 9.52 9.01 -4.79
N ARG A 202 10.12 8.05 -4.08
CA ARG A 202 11.15 8.33 -3.06
C ARG A 202 12.40 9.00 -3.65
N GLN A 203 12.90 8.50 -4.78
CA GLN A 203 14.04 9.10 -5.47
C GLN A 203 13.76 10.55 -5.88
N ALA A 204 12.55 10.85 -6.34
CA ALA A 204 12.14 12.21 -6.69
C ALA A 204 12.04 13.15 -5.47
N THR A 205 11.66 12.61 -4.32
CA THR A 205 11.64 13.33 -3.04
C THR A 205 13.05 13.73 -2.61
N ASP A 206 14.03 12.82 -2.72
CA ASP A 206 15.41 13.03 -2.27
C ASP A 206 16.20 13.99 -3.19
N GLY A 207 15.92 14.00 -4.49
CA GLY A 207 16.69 14.76 -5.49
C GLY A 207 16.49 16.29 -5.48
N GLY A 208 15.58 16.82 -4.65
CA GLY A 208 15.06 18.19 -4.82
C GLY A 208 15.59 19.23 -3.83
N ASN A 209 15.75 18.91 -2.56
CA ASN A 209 16.23 19.85 -1.54
C ASN A 209 16.45 19.11 -0.19
N PRO A 210 17.69 19.00 0.34
CA PRO A 210 17.93 18.38 1.65
C PRO A 210 17.30 19.18 2.80
N GLU A 211 16.95 20.45 2.60
CA GLU A 211 16.32 21.29 3.63
C GLU A 211 14.80 21.21 3.68
N ARG A 212 14.13 20.56 2.72
CA ARG A 212 12.71 20.31 2.91
C ARG A 212 12.60 19.26 4.01
N ASN A 213 12.16 19.70 5.19
CA ASN A 213 11.50 18.85 6.20
C ASN A 213 10.23 18.26 5.56
N ILE A 214 10.41 17.37 4.58
CA ILE A 214 9.36 16.57 3.99
C ILE A 214 9.04 15.59 5.10
N ASN A 215 8.06 15.95 5.91
CA ASN A 215 7.65 15.23 7.10
C ASN A 215 7.43 13.76 6.72
N PRO A 216 8.40 12.84 6.96
CA PRO A 216 8.32 11.45 6.55
C PRO A 216 7.47 10.68 7.57
N ASP A 217 6.44 11.35 8.08
CA ASP A 217 5.82 11.10 9.39
C ASP A 217 4.70 10.07 9.32
N VAL A 218 4.47 9.52 8.14
CA VAL A 218 3.54 8.41 7.94
C VAL A 218 4.36 7.12 7.88
N GLU A 219 4.40 6.42 9.01
CA GLU A 219 4.94 5.07 9.08
C GLU A 219 3.96 4.08 8.41
N PHE A 220 4.40 3.40 7.35
CA PHE A 220 3.62 2.36 6.68
C PHE A 220 3.69 1.04 7.46
N SER A 221 3.09 1.02 8.64
CA SER A 221 2.94 -0.20 9.44
C SER A 221 2.07 -1.24 8.70
N PRO A 222 2.16 -2.54 9.06
CA PRO A 222 1.31 -3.57 8.47
C PRO A 222 -0.19 -3.26 8.54
N MET A 223 -0.64 -2.56 9.58
CA MET A 223 -2.04 -2.14 9.72
C MET A 223 -2.43 -1.07 8.71
N VAL A 224 -1.57 -0.06 8.50
CA VAL A 224 -1.79 0.98 7.50
C VAL A 224 -1.80 0.36 6.10
N VAL A 225 -0.90 -0.58 5.83
CA VAL A 225 -0.87 -1.30 4.54
C VAL A 225 -2.15 -2.09 4.31
N ASP A 226 -2.64 -2.85 5.29
CA ASP A 226 -3.91 -3.58 5.17
C ASP A 226 -5.09 -2.64 4.92
N TRP A 227 -5.13 -1.49 5.62
CA TRP A 227 -6.12 -0.45 5.39
C TRP A 227 -6.07 0.11 3.97
N VAL A 228 -4.87 0.41 3.46
CA VAL A 228 -4.67 0.89 2.07
C VAL A 228 -5.20 -0.13 1.07
N LEU A 229 -4.88 -1.41 1.25
CA LEU A 229 -5.33 -2.49 0.36
C LEU A 229 -6.86 -2.70 0.45
N ARG A 230 -7.44 -2.56 1.64
CA ARG A 230 -8.90 -2.62 1.85
C ARG A 230 -9.61 -1.52 1.05
N LEU A 231 -9.16 -0.27 1.15
CA LEU A 231 -9.77 0.85 0.41
C LEU A 231 -9.50 0.75 -1.10
N ALA A 232 -8.31 0.31 -1.50
CA ALA A 232 -8.00 0.08 -2.92
C ALA A 232 -8.93 -0.98 -3.53
N ARG A 233 -9.27 -2.05 -2.79
CA ARG A 233 -10.27 -3.05 -3.23
C ARG A 233 -11.64 -2.42 -3.48
N GLU A 234 -12.09 -1.55 -2.58
CA GLU A 234 -13.36 -0.86 -2.71
C GLU A 234 -13.40 0.05 -3.95
N VAL A 235 -12.34 0.80 -4.19
CA VAL A 235 -12.20 1.65 -5.38
C VAL A 235 -12.15 0.81 -6.66
N ALA A 236 -11.41 -0.31 -6.66
CA ALA A 236 -11.35 -1.20 -7.81
C ALA A 236 -12.73 -1.79 -8.17
N ASN A 237 -13.53 -2.15 -7.16
CA ASN A 237 -14.86 -2.71 -7.36
C ASN A 237 -15.91 -1.66 -7.79
N THR A 238 -15.80 -0.43 -7.28
CA THR A 238 -16.80 0.63 -7.53
C THR A 238 -16.44 1.52 -8.73
N GLY A 239 -15.17 1.60 -9.08
CA GLY A 239 -14.64 2.56 -10.05
C GLY A 239 -14.76 4.02 -9.60
N LYS A 240 -15.02 4.29 -8.33
CA LYS A 240 -15.23 5.66 -7.81
C LYS A 240 -14.04 6.08 -6.95
N PRO A 241 -13.56 7.32 -7.06
CA PRO A 241 -12.65 7.89 -6.07
C PRO A 241 -13.26 7.82 -4.67
N THR A 242 -12.52 7.29 -3.71
CA THR A 242 -12.95 7.14 -2.32
C THR A 242 -11.89 7.72 -1.39
N HIS A 243 -12.32 8.17 -0.22
CA HIS A 243 -11.41 8.56 0.86
C HIS A 243 -11.83 7.90 2.17
N GLY A 244 -10.86 7.64 3.04
CA GLY A 244 -11.08 7.11 4.38
C GLY A 244 -10.30 7.93 5.41
N THR A 245 -10.73 7.89 6.65
CA THR A 245 -9.99 8.43 7.79
C THR A 245 -10.00 7.40 8.90
N GLU A 246 -8.84 7.07 9.44
CA GLU A 246 -8.68 6.01 10.45
C GLU A 246 -7.58 6.40 11.45
N PHE A 247 -7.73 5.95 12.70
CA PHE A 247 -6.80 6.20 13.78
C PHE A 247 -5.85 5.00 13.92
N PHE A 248 -4.56 5.28 14.01
CA PHE A 248 -3.54 4.25 14.17
C PHE A 248 -2.74 4.48 15.45
N PRO A 249 -2.43 3.42 16.21
CA PRO A 249 -1.54 3.53 17.35
C PRO A 249 -0.11 3.82 16.85
N ALA A 250 0.49 4.90 17.32
CA ALA A 250 1.93 5.17 17.17
C ALA A 250 2.62 5.07 18.54
N SER A 251 3.95 5.05 18.56
CA SER A 251 4.73 4.78 19.79
C SER A 251 4.47 5.76 20.94
N PHE A 252 4.04 6.98 20.63
CA PHE A 252 3.85 8.05 21.62
C PHE A 252 2.48 8.71 21.59
N ASP A 253 1.64 8.43 20.58
CA ASP A 253 0.30 9.03 20.44
C ASP A 253 -0.57 8.22 19.45
N GLU A 254 -1.86 8.53 19.37
CA GLU A 254 -2.74 8.10 18.27
C GLU A 254 -2.59 9.05 17.08
N VAL A 255 -2.25 8.49 15.91
CA VAL A 255 -2.12 9.28 14.69
C VAL A 255 -3.36 9.11 13.84
N THR A 256 -4.00 10.22 13.48
CA THR A 256 -5.13 10.22 12.54
C THR A 256 -4.58 10.27 11.12
N LEU A 257 -4.85 9.22 10.33
CA LEU A 257 -4.48 9.19 8.92
C LEU A 257 -5.71 9.36 8.04
N ARG A 258 -5.56 10.13 6.98
CA ARG A 258 -6.50 10.24 5.85
C ARG A 258 -5.90 9.55 4.64
N LEU A 259 -6.68 8.69 4.00
CA LEU A 259 -6.31 8.03 2.75
C LEU A 259 -7.25 8.53 1.64
N ILE A 260 -6.67 8.88 0.50
CA ILE A 260 -7.38 9.18 -0.75
C ILE A 260 -6.98 8.12 -1.77
N ALA A 261 -7.95 7.38 -2.30
CA ALA A 261 -7.74 6.31 -3.26
C ALA A 261 -8.42 6.64 -4.60
N LEU A 262 -7.63 6.63 -5.67
CA LEU A 262 -8.00 7.14 -6.99
C LEU A 262 -7.88 6.03 -8.05
N PRO A 263 -8.97 5.71 -8.77
CA PRO A 263 -8.95 4.66 -9.77
C PRO A 263 -8.13 5.07 -11.00
N LEU A 264 -7.41 4.10 -11.55
CA LEU A 264 -6.67 4.20 -12.80
C LEU A 264 -7.04 3.01 -13.69
N SER A 265 -7.04 3.23 -15.00
CA SER A 265 -7.45 2.21 -15.97
C SER A 265 -6.73 2.40 -17.30
N GLU A 266 -5.99 1.38 -17.74
CA GLU A 266 -5.39 1.36 -19.09
C GLU A 266 -6.49 1.16 -20.17
N ASP A 267 -7.52 0.35 -19.91
CA ASP A 267 -8.58 0.01 -20.87
C ASP A 267 -9.87 0.86 -20.75
N GLN A 268 -9.93 1.79 -19.80
CA GLN A 268 -11.07 2.64 -19.45
C GLN A 268 -12.32 1.91 -18.92
N VAL A 269 -12.24 0.59 -18.75
CA VAL A 269 -13.36 -0.26 -18.34
C VAL A 269 -13.07 -0.88 -16.98
N ASN A 270 -11.91 -1.51 -16.83
CA ASN A 270 -11.48 -2.21 -15.64
C ASN A 270 -10.41 -1.42 -14.89
N ILE A 271 -10.51 -1.38 -13.56
CA ILE A 271 -9.54 -0.66 -12.72
C ILE A 271 -8.34 -1.57 -12.47
N ASP A 272 -7.31 -1.43 -13.28
CA ASP A 272 -6.08 -2.23 -13.15
C ASP A 272 -5.13 -1.68 -12.07
N HIS A 273 -5.22 -0.38 -11.76
CA HIS A 273 -4.41 0.24 -10.72
C HIS A 273 -5.22 1.23 -9.86
N VAL A 274 -4.77 1.43 -8.62
CA VAL A 274 -5.30 2.45 -7.71
C VAL A 274 -4.15 3.25 -7.12
N LEU A 275 -4.18 4.57 -7.32
CA LEU A 275 -3.25 5.49 -6.66
C LEU A 275 -3.78 5.84 -5.28
N CYS A 276 -2.99 5.52 -4.25
CA CYS A 276 -3.33 5.75 -2.86
C CYS A 276 -2.42 6.85 -2.29
N TYR A 277 -2.99 7.91 -1.74
CA TYR A 277 -2.27 8.98 -1.06
C TYR A 277 -2.64 9.00 0.42
N VAL A 278 -1.65 8.79 1.29
CA VAL A 278 -1.84 8.82 2.75
C VAL A 278 -1.33 10.14 3.32
N GLN A 279 -2.19 10.83 4.07
CA GLN A 279 -1.92 12.09 4.72
C GLN A 279 -2.12 11.96 6.22
N LYS A 280 -1.17 12.44 7.01
CA LYS A 280 -1.36 12.64 8.46
C LYS A 280 -2.22 13.88 8.69
N LEU A 281 -3.26 13.74 9.52
CA LEU A 281 -4.08 14.86 9.99
C LEU A 281 -3.55 15.28 11.36
N ASP A 282 -3.22 16.56 11.48
CA ASP A 282 -2.79 17.21 12.72
C ASP A 282 -3.96 17.92 13.42
#